data_AF-A0AAU9QSZ3-F1
#
_entry.id   AF-A0AAU9QSZ3-F1
#
_cell.length_a   1.000
_cell.length_b   1.000
_cell.length_c   1.000
_cell.angle_alpha   90.00
_cell.angle_beta   90.00
_cell.angle_gamma   90.00
#
_symmetry.space_group_name_H-M   'P 1'
#
loop_
_entity.id
_entity.type
_entity.pdbx_description
1 polymer ?
#
loop_
_entity_poly.entity_id
_entity_poly.type
_entity_poly.pdbx_seq_one_letter_code
_entity_poly.pdbx_strand_id
1 'polypeptide(L)' 'MAMFFDWKIKLGIVLTVVLALGGIVSFIYAWTAPVPTDAFSAFHKYLNYRWFAFFIVSTFSIGAVTMKYHHKQANRF' A
#
# COMPACT_ATOMS: atom_id res chain seq x y z
N MET A 1 -30.11 3.25 -5.01
CA MET A 1 -28.94 2.32 -5.00
C MET A 1 -27.63 2.94 -5.50
N ALA A 2 -27.61 4.22 -5.94
CA ALA A 2 -26.40 4.90 -6.42
C ALA A 2 -25.50 5.47 -5.29
N MET A 3 -26.08 5.93 -4.17
CA MET A 3 -25.32 6.59 -3.08
C MET A 3 -24.30 5.68 -2.36
N PHE A 4 -24.60 4.39 -2.19
CA PHE A 4 -23.70 3.44 -1.53
C PHE A 4 -22.48 3.06 -2.40
N PHE A 5 -22.55 3.29 -3.71
CA PHE A 5 -21.54 2.78 -4.66
C PHE A 5 -20.34 3.71 -4.79
N ASP A 6 -20.57 5.03 -4.79
CA ASP A 6 -19.52 6.05 -4.78
C ASP A 6 -18.66 5.99 -3.51
N TRP A 7 -19.29 5.73 -2.37
CA TRP A 7 -18.60 5.65 -1.09
C TRP A 7 -17.57 4.52 -1.04
N LYS A 8 -17.85 3.36 -1.67
CA LYS A 8 -16.91 2.23 -1.74
C LYS A 8 -15.67 2.57 -2.56
N ILE A 9 -15.86 3.28 -3.67
CA ILE A 9 -14.79 3.75 -4.52
C ILE A 9 -13.93 4.78 -3.79
N LYS A 10 -14.56 5.78 -3.16
CA LYS A 10 -13.87 6.78 -2.33
C LYS A 10 -13.08 6.12 -1.20
N LEU A 11 -13.66 5.14 -0.50
CA LEU A 11 -12.98 4.34 0.51
C LEU A 11 -11.77 3.60 -0.06
N GLY A 12 -11.92 2.97 -1.23
CA GLY A 12 -10.82 2.27 -1.92
C GLY A 12 -9.65 3.21 -2.26
N ILE A 13 -9.95 4.41 -2.74
CA ILE A 13 -8.93 5.45 -2.99
C ILE A 13 -8.27 5.89 -1.69
N VAL A 14 -9.04 6.19 -0.64
CA VAL A 14 -8.50 6.60 0.67
C VAL A 14 -7.62 5.50 1.27
N LEU A 15 -8.05 4.23 1.22
CA LEU A 15 -7.24 3.10 1.66
C LEU A 15 -5.94 2.96 0.85
N THR A 16 -6.01 3.14 -0.46
CA THR A 16 -4.82 3.10 -1.33
C THR A 16 -3.83 4.19 -0.95
N VAL A 17 -4.30 5.41 -0.69
CA VAL A 17 -3.46 6.53 -0.25
C VAL A 17 -2.84 6.26 1.13
N VAL A 18 -3.63 5.78 2.10
CA VAL A 18 -3.13 5.44 3.44
C VAL A 18 -2.07 4.34 3.38
N LEU A 19 -2.30 3.31 2.57
CA LEU A 19 -1.33 2.22 2.36
C LEU A 19 -0.06 2.70 1.67
N ALA A 20 -0.17 3.60 0.68
CA ALA A 20 0.98 4.18 0.01
C ALA A 20 1.82 5.03 0.98
N LEU A 21 1.18 5.85 1.82
CA LEU A 21 1.85 6.62 2.87
C LEU A 21 2.50 5.69 3.91
N GLY A 22 1.80 4.63 4.33
CA GLY A 22 2.36 3.61 5.22
C GLY A 22 3.59 2.91 4.64
N GLY A 23 3.59 2.68 3.32
CA GLY A 23 4.75 2.20 2.57
C GLY A 23 5.92 3.17 2.61
N ILE A 24 5.68 4.46 2.32
CA ILE A 24 6.73 5.49 2.37
C ILE A 24 7.33 5.60 3.78
N VAL A 25 6.50 5.63 4.82
CA VAL A 25 6.97 5.71 6.22
C VAL A 25 7.78 4.46 6.59
N SER A 26 7.32 3.28 6.21
CA SER A 26 8.04 2.02 6.45
C SER A 26 9.38 1.97 5.69
N PHE A 27 9.43 2.53 4.49
CA PHE A 27 10.67 2.67 3.71
C PHE A 27 11.64 3.60 4.40
N ILE A 28 11.20 4.80 4.81
CA ILE A 28 12.03 5.77 5.51
C ILE A 28 12.59 5.14 6.79
N TYR A 29 11.75 4.48 7.57
CA TYR A 29 12.17 3.81 8.80
C TYR A 29 13.24 2.73 8.56
N ALA A 30 13.05 1.89 7.53
CA ALA A 30 14.04 0.87 7.14
C ALA A 30 15.33 1.50 6.57
N TRP A 31 15.22 2.62 5.87
CA TRP A 31 16.33 3.33 5.24
C TRP A 31 17.20 4.08 6.27
N THR A 32 16.57 4.73 7.25
CA THR A 32 17.26 5.43 8.35
C THR A 32 17.83 4.49 9.40
N ALA A 33 17.56 3.18 9.30
CA ALA A 33 18.13 2.20 10.21
C ALA A 33 19.67 2.18 10.08
N PRO A 34 20.42 2.22 11.20
CA PRO A 34 21.87 2.29 11.20
C PRO A 34 22.51 1.18 10.36
N VAL A 35 23.68 1.47 9.80
CA VAL A 35 24.41 0.50 8.96
C VAL A 35 24.72 -0.71 9.83
N PRO A 36 24.28 -1.91 9.43
CA PRO A 36 24.44 -3.10 10.26
C PRO A 36 25.93 -3.41 10.41
N THR A 37 26.42 -3.34 11.64
CA THR A 37 27.78 -3.75 12.02
C THR A 37 27.91 -5.27 12.15
N ASP A 38 26.77 -5.96 12.28
CA ASP A 38 26.69 -7.39 12.57
C ASP A 38 25.69 -8.11 11.65
N ALA A 39 25.96 -9.38 11.32
CA ALA A 39 25.12 -10.20 10.42
C ALA A 39 23.67 -10.32 10.90
N PHE A 40 23.45 -10.36 12.22
CA PHE A 40 22.11 -10.37 12.84
C PHE A 40 21.38 -9.03 12.63
N SER A 41 22.11 -7.91 12.70
CA SER A 41 21.55 -6.57 12.44
C SER A 41 21.17 -6.38 10.97
N ALA A 42 21.92 -7.00 10.04
CA ALA A 42 21.57 -7.01 8.61
C ALA A 42 20.26 -7.79 8.37
N PHE A 43 20.09 -8.93 9.05
CA PHE A 43 18.86 -9.73 8.98
C PHE A 43 17.65 -8.96 9.53
N HIS A 44 17.79 -8.28 10.66
CA HIS A 44 16.73 -7.42 11.21
C HIS A 44 16.39 -6.23 10.30
N LYS A 45 17.40 -5.63 9.65
CA LYS A 45 17.16 -4.57 8.66
C LYS A 45 16.33 -5.07 7.48
N TYR A 46 16.64 -6.26 6.95
CA TYR A 46 15.84 -6.90 5.89
C TYR A 46 14.43 -7.31 6.35
N LEU A 47 14.28 -7.73 7.60
CA LEU A 47 12.96 -8.03 8.18
C LEU A 47 12.08 -6.79 8.29
N ASN A 48 12.66 -5.62 8.55
CA ASN A 48 11.91 -4.35 8.55
C ASN A 48 11.41 -3.97 7.14
N TYR A 49 12.15 -4.35 6.09
CA TYR A 49 11.66 -4.24 4.71
C TYR A 49 10.44 -5.12 4.40
N ARG A 50 10.10 -6.09 5.26
CA ARG A 50 8.89 -6.92 5.09
C ARG A 50 7.61 -6.09 5.17
N TRP A 51 7.58 -5.10 6.08
CA TRP A 51 6.44 -4.20 6.21
C TRP A 51 6.32 -3.28 5.00
N PHE A 52 7.44 -2.78 4.48
CA PHE A 52 7.46 -2.05 3.22
C PHE A 52 6.91 -2.87 2.05
N ALA A 53 7.35 -4.13 1.92
CA ALA A 53 6.84 -5.04 0.89
C ALA A 53 5.33 -5.29 1.04
N PHE A 54 4.85 -5.49 2.27
CA PHE A 54 3.42 -5.63 2.54
C PHE A 54 2.63 -4.39 2.09
N PHE A 55 3.05 -3.19 2.49
CA PHE A 55 2.35 -1.96 2.12
C PHE A 55 2.32 -1.72 0.61
N ILE A 56 3.42 -1.98 -0.09
CA ILE A 56 3.47 -1.86 -1.56
C ILE A 56 2.53 -2.85 -2.23
N VAL A 57 2.61 -4.14 -1.87
CA VAL A 57 1.78 -5.18 -2.50
C VAL A 57 0.30 -4.92 -2.23
N SER A 58 -0.06 -4.51 -1.00
CA SER A 58 -1.43 -4.14 -0.64
C SER A 58 -1.91 -2.90 -1.40
N THR A 59 -1.06 -1.89 -1.57
CA THR A 59 -1.39 -0.68 -2.35
C THR A 59 -1.69 -1.02 -3.80
N PHE A 60 -0.85 -1.81 -4.46
CA PHE A 60 -1.07 -2.24 -5.84
C PHE A 60 -2.30 -3.13 -5.98
N SER A 61 -2.53 -4.06 -5.04
CA SER A 61 -3.70 -4.94 -5.06
C SER A 61 -5.01 -4.15 -4.94
N ILE A 62 -5.11 -3.26 -3.95
CA ILE A 62 -6.32 -2.46 -3.72
C ILE A 62 -6.50 -1.40 -4.81
N GLY A 63 -5.41 -0.79 -5.28
CA GLY A 63 -5.43 0.14 -6.41
C GLY A 63 -5.94 -0.53 -7.70
N ALA A 64 -5.44 -1.72 -8.03
CA ALA A 64 -5.87 -2.48 -9.21
C ALA A 64 -7.35 -2.91 -9.12
N VAL A 65 -7.79 -3.35 -7.95
CA VAL A 65 -9.20 -3.67 -7.71
C VAL A 65 -10.07 -2.43 -7.88
N THR A 66 -9.68 -1.30 -7.29
CA THR A 66 -10.40 -0.02 -7.39
C THR A 66 -10.49 0.46 -8.85
N MET A 67 -9.41 0.37 -9.62
CA MET A 67 -9.41 0.68 -11.06
C MET A 67 -10.30 -0.25 -11.87
N LYS A 68 -10.29 -1.55 -11.59
CA LYS A 68 -11.17 -2.53 -12.27
C LYS A 68 -12.64 -2.24 -12.00
N TYR A 69 -12.99 -1.85 -10.77
CA TYR A 69 -14.36 -1.45 -10.41
C TYR A 69 -14.77 -0.15 -11.12
N HIS A 70 -13.88 0.84 -11.18
CA HIS A 70 -14.11 2.08 -11.94
C HIS A 70 -14.32 1.82 -13.43
N HIS A 71 -13.44 1.05 -14.07
CA HIS A 71 -13.51 0.78 -15.51
C HIS A 71 -14.78 -0.01 -15.87
N LYS A 72 -15.16 -0.99 -15.04
CA LYS A 72 -16.41 -1.74 -15.22
C LYS A 72 -17.66 -0.87 -15.08
N GLN A 73 -17.59 0.22 -14.32
CA GLN A 73 -18.68 1.17 -14.17
C GLN A 73 -18.74 2.14 -15.35
N ALA A 74 -17.59 2.61 -15.84
CA ALA A 74 -17.50 3.48 -17.01
C ALA A 74 -17.99 2.78 -18.30
N ASN A 75 -17.72 1.48 -18.48
CA ASN A 75 -18.20 0.69 -19.63
C ASN A 75 -19.65 0.19 -19.49
N ARG A 76 -20.33 0.50 -18.38
CA ARG A 76 -21.74 0.09 -18.14
C ARG A 76 -22.74 1.19 -18.50
N PHE A 77 -22.23 2.38 -18.83
CA PHE A 77 -22.93 3.47 -19.50
C PHE A 77 -22.45 3.53 -20.96
#